data_AF-A0A1J8PQ11-F1
#
_entry.id   AF-A0A1J8PQ11-F1
#
_cell.length_a   1.000
_cell.length_b   1.000
_cell.length_c   1.000
_cell.angle_alpha   90.00
_cell.angle_beta   90.00
_cell.angle_gamma   90.00
#
_symmetry.space_group_name_H-M   'P 1'
#
loop_
_entity.id
_entity.type
_entity.pdbx_description
1 polymer ?
#
loop_
_entity_poly.entity_id
_entity_poly.type
_entity_poly.pdbx_seq_one_letter_code
_entity_poly.pdbx_strand_id
1 'polypeptide(L)'
;MVTDNAIGGQSTTTYKYGNAKVNIKGRGSLGFGWIEKKDLQSNKLTRTQYNQTYPHVGQIAFSKEYIEQNGSRQLLSSQTNIYRNKISHSNKIHTSYLTQSQEKSYDFNSGNLLTTITTQQSNIDNYGNIGT
;
A
#
# COMPACT_ATOMS: atom_id res chain seq x y z
N MET A 1 -10.01 -16.99 -3.67
CA MET A 1 -10.40 -17.68 -2.43
C MET A 1 -11.91 -17.55 -2.29
N VAL A 2 -12.59 -18.65 -1.98
CA VAL A 2 -14.03 -18.67 -1.74
C VAL A 2 -14.24 -19.11 -0.29
N THR A 3 -15.09 -18.40 0.45
CA THR A 3 -15.42 -18.69 1.85
C THR A 3 -16.93 -18.60 2.05
N ASP A 4 -17.49 -19.39 2.97
CA ASP A 4 -18.89 -19.28 3.38
C ASP A 4 -19.15 -17.89 4.02
N ASN A 5 -20.33 -17.30 3.81
CA ASN A 5 -20.69 -15.99 4.35
C ASN A 5 -21.57 -16.06 5.63
N ALA A 6 -21.77 -17.26 6.17
CA ALA A 6 -22.57 -17.59 7.36
C ALA A 6 -24.06 -17.24 7.29
N ILE A 7 -24.58 -16.89 6.10
CA ILE A 7 -26.01 -16.64 5.83
C ILE A 7 -26.51 -17.42 4.61
N GLY A 8 -25.77 -18.46 4.19
CA GLY A 8 -26.16 -19.36 3.09
C GLY A 8 -25.63 -18.98 1.70
N GLY A 9 -24.60 -18.13 1.61
CA GLY A 9 -23.92 -17.76 0.36
C GLY A 9 -22.39 -17.85 0.46
N GLN A 10 -21.71 -17.50 -0.63
CA GLN A 10 -20.24 -17.54 -0.71
C GLN A 10 -19.66 -16.14 -0.97
N SER A 11 -18.62 -15.77 -0.22
CA SER A 11 -17.78 -14.61 -0.52
C SER A 11 -16.60 -15.04 -1.36
N THR A 12 -16.37 -14.36 -2.49
CA THR A 12 -15.24 -14.63 -3.37
C THR A 12 -14.30 -13.44 -3.42
N THR A 13 -13.04 -13.68 -3.08
CA THR A 13 -11.95 -12.71 -3.26
C THR A 13 -10.99 -13.20 -4.33
N THR A 14 -10.66 -12.33 -5.28
CA THR A 14 -9.63 -12.58 -6.31
C THR A 14 -8.42 -11.69 -6.09
N TYR A 15 -7.26 -12.18 -6.52
CA TYR A 15 -5.99 -11.47 -6.43
C TYR A 15 -5.31 -11.42 -7.80
N LYS A 16 -4.76 -10.27 -8.16
CA LYS A 16 -3.86 -10.10 -9.29
C LYS A 16 -2.54 -9.55 -8.78
N TYR A 17 -1.45 -9.99 -9.39
CA TYR A 17 -0.09 -9.61 -9.02
C TYR A 17 0.63 -9.14 -10.27
N GLY A 18 1.56 -8.19 -10.13
CA GLY A 18 2.37 -7.77 -11.26
C GLY A 18 3.65 -7.05 -10.86
N ASN A 19 4.48 -6.78 -11.86
CA ASN A 19 5.80 -6.19 -11.70
C ASN A 19 6.70 -6.98 -10.72
N ALA A 20 6.72 -8.30 -10.81
CA ALA A 20 7.69 -9.10 -10.06
C ALA A 20 9.12 -8.69 -10.47
N LYS A 21 10.00 -8.48 -9.48
CA LYS A 21 11.39 -8.08 -9.74
C LYS A 21 12.36 -8.91 -8.91
N VAL A 22 13.53 -9.20 -9.48
CA VAL A 22 14.65 -9.87 -8.81
C VAL A 22 15.87 -8.97 -8.84
N ASN A 23 16.65 -8.98 -7.76
CA ASN A 23 17.93 -8.29 -7.70
C ASN A 23 19.07 -9.22 -8.14
N ILE A 24 19.72 -8.87 -9.25
CA ILE A 24 20.82 -9.65 -9.81
C ILE A 24 22.14 -9.56 -9.03
N LYS A 25 22.22 -8.67 -8.03
CA LYS A 25 23.42 -8.47 -7.18
C LYS A 25 23.34 -9.23 -5.85
N GLY A 26 22.42 -10.18 -5.72
CA GLY A 26 22.39 -11.13 -4.59
C GLY A 26 21.32 -10.89 -3.52
N ARG A 27 20.46 -9.87 -3.64
CA ARG A 27 19.32 -9.71 -2.69
C ARG A 27 18.14 -10.64 -2.97
N GLY A 28 18.16 -11.38 -4.08
CA GLY A 28 17.10 -12.30 -4.46
C GLY A 28 15.83 -11.57 -4.93
N SER A 29 14.67 -12.18 -4.66
CA SER A 29 13.37 -11.61 -5.02
C SER A 29 13.10 -10.29 -4.29
N LEU A 30 12.63 -9.28 -5.02
CA LEU A 30 12.17 -7.99 -4.49
C LEU A 30 10.64 -7.94 -4.36
N GLY A 31 9.96 -9.08 -4.55
CA GLY A 31 8.50 -9.20 -4.50
C GLY A 31 7.80 -8.66 -5.76
N PHE A 32 6.47 -8.59 -5.69
CA PHE A 32 5.62 -7.95 -6.71
C PHE A 32 5.57 -6.44 -6.49
N GLY A 33 5.66 -5.67 -7.58
CA GLY A 33 5.53 -4.20 -7.50
C GLY A 33 4.11 -3.75 -7.18
N TRP A 34 3.11 -4.59 -7.43
CA TRP A 34 1.75 -4.34 -6.98
C TRP A 34 0.94 -5.62 -6.77
N ILE A 35 -0.05 -5.52 -5.89
CA ILE A 35 -1.09 -6.52 -5.63
C ILE A 35 -2.45 -5.83 -5.74
N GLU A 36 -3.38 -6.46 -6.45
CA GLU A 36 -4.78 -6.01 -6.57
C GLU A 36 -5.68 -7.09 -5.96
N LYS A 37 -6.40 -6.74 -4.90
CA LYS A 37 -7.43 -7.58 -4.26
C LYS A 37 -8.80 -7.10 -4.72
N LYS A 38 -9.66 -7.99 -5.21
CA LYS A 38 -11.06 -7.67 -5.54
C LYS A 38 -12.00 -8.59 -4.78
N ASP A 39 -12.92 -7.99 -4.03
CA ASP A 39 -14.07 -8.65 -3.45
C ASP A 39 -15.21 -8.65 -4.50
N LEU A 40 -15.69 -9.84 -4.89
CA LEU A 40 -16.69 -9.97 -5.95
C LEU A 40 -18.12 -9.70 -5.48
N GLN A 41 -18.38 -9.73 -4.16
CA GLN A 41 -19.71 -9.48 -3.62
C GLN A 41 -20.01 -7.98 -3.57
N SER A 42 -19.02 -7.17 -3.18
CA SER A 42 -19.12 -5.71 -3.09
C SER A 42 -18.58 -4.98 -4.32
N ASN A 43 -17.91 -5.68 -5.24
CA ASN A 43 -17.10 -5.11 -6.33
C ASN A 43 -16.02 -4.11 -5.84
N LYS A 44 -15.65 -4.21 -4.57
CA LYS A 44 -14.61 -3.40 -3.96
C LYS A 44 -13.23 -3.92 -4.37
N LEU A 45 -12.34 -3.01 -4.72
CA LEU A 45 -11.02 -3.32 -5.22
C LEU A 45 -9.95 -2.49 -4.53
N THR A 46 -8.92 -3.15 -4.01
CA THR A 46 -7.76 -2.48 -3.39
C THR A 46 -6.52 -2.79 -4.21
N ARG A 47 -5.86 -1.75 -4.72
CA ARG A 47 -4.58 -1.82 -5.44
C ARG A 47 -3.49 -1.27 -4.53
N THR A 48 -2.59 -2.13 -4.07
CA THR A 48 -1.42 -1.75 -3.27
C THR A 48 -0.16 -1.86 -4.11
N GLN A 49 0.64 -0.79 -4.16
CA GLN A 49 1.94 -0.76 -4.81
C GLN A 49 3.06 -0.76 -3.75
N TYR A 50 4.09 -1.53 -4.01
CA TYR A 50 5.20 -1.74 -3.10
C TYR A 50 6.49 -1.17 -3.68
N ASN A 51 7.31 -0.59 -2.82
CA ASN A 51 8.67 -0.22 -3.15
C ASN A 51 9.48 -1.48 -3.46
N GLN A 52 10.23 -1.45 -4.56
CA GLN A 52 11.15 -2.52 -4.96
C GLN A 52 12.61 -2.02 -5.00
N THR A 53 12.87 -0.84 -4.46
CA THR A 53 14.19 -0.24 -4.42
C THR A 53 14.71 -0.28 -3.00
N TYR A 54 15.93 -0.80 -2.81
CA TYR A 54 16.60 -0.78 -1.52
C TYR A 54 16.86 0.68 -1.08
N PRO A 55 16.66 1.04 0.20
CA PRO A 55 16.36 0.18 1.36
C PRO A 55 14.87 -0.04 1.67
N HIS A 56 13.96 0.37 0.78
CA HIS A 56 12.51 0.40 1.03
C HIS A 56 11.76 -0.85 0.55
N VAL A 57 12.48 -1.91 0.16
CA VAL A 57 11.88 -3.10 -0.47
C VAL A 57 10.75 -3.67 0.39
N GLY A 58 9.58 -3.89 -0.21
CA GLY A 58 8.41 -4.47 0.43
C GLY A 58 7.54 -3.48 1.20
N GLN A 59 7.96 -2.21 1.36
CA GLN A 59 7.13 -1.18 1.98
C GLN A 59 6.05 -0.67 1.00
N ILE A 60 4.86 -0.35 1.52
CA ILE A 60 3.76 0.18 0.70
C ILE A 60 4.09 1.61 0.27
N ALA A 61 4.37 1.83 -1.00
CA ALA A 61 4.54 3.18 -1.55
C ALA A 61 3.19 3.90 -1.68
N PHE A 62 2.18 3.14 -2.09
CA PHE A 62 0.91 3.69 -2.49
C PHE A 62 -0.22 2.66 -2.41
N SER A 63 -1.43 3.06 -2.01
CA SER A 63 -2.62 2.21 -2.02
C SER A 63 -3.82 2.99 -2.54
N LYS A 64 -4.65 2.39 -3.40
CA LYS A 64 -5.95 2.92 -3.80
C LYS A 64 -7.04 1.91 -3.56
N GLU A 65 -8.17 2.40 -3.12
CA GLU A 65 -9.39 1.65 -3.02
C GLU A 65 -10.42 2.19 -4.01
N TYR A 66 -11.09 1.28 -4.68
CA TYR A 66 -12.08 1.57 -5.70
C TYR A 66 -13.35 0.78 -5.45
N ILE A 67 -14.43 1.27 -6.03
CA ILE A 67 -15.58 0.44 -6.39
C ILE A 67 -15.65 0.31 -7.91
N GLU A 68 -15.87 -0.90 -8.40
CA GLU A 68 -16.04 -1.17 -9.82
C GLU A 68 -17.54 -1.29 -10.14
N GLN A 69 -18.04 -0.42 -11.03
CA GLN A 69 -19.43 -0.42 -11.47
C GLN A 69 -19.47 -0.28 -12.99
N ASN A 70 -20.22 -1.15 -13.68
CA ASN A 70 -20.40 -1.11 -15.13
C ASN A 70 -19.09 -1.01 -15.93
N GLY A 71 -18.04 -1.70 -15.47
CA GLY A 71 -16.71 -1.70 -16.11
C GLY A 71 -15.84 -0.46 -15.82
N SER A 72 -16.35 0.53 -15.08
CA SER A 72 -15.61 1.71 -14.64
C SER A 72 -15.18 1.57 -13.18
N ARG A 73 -14.01 2.14 -12.84
CA ARG A 73 -13.48 2.17 -11.47
C ARG A 73 -13.62 3.57 -10.89
N GLN A 74 -14.37 3.71 -9.81
CA GLN A 74 -14.46 4.94 -9.05
C GLN A 74 -13.56 4.87 -7.82
N LEU A 75 -12.74 5.91 -7.61
CA LEU A 75 -11.84 6.01 -6.47
C LEU A 75 -12.62 6.35 -5.19
N LEU A 76 -12.38 5.60 -4.12
CA LEU A 76 -12.99 5.83 -2.80
C LEU A 76 -11.97 6.35 -1.79
N SER A 77 -10.75 5.81 -1.83
CA SER A 77 -9.66 6.27 -0.97
C SER A 77 -8.31 6.06 -1.62
N SER A 78 -7.33 6.86 -1.19
CA SER A 78 -5.94 6.66 -1.57
C SER A 78 -5.00 6.99 -0.43
N GLN A 79 -3.91 6.25 -0.32
CA GLN A 79 -2.83 6.50 0.61
C GLN A 79 -1.51 6.59 -0.16
N THR A 80 -0.71 7.62 0.12
CA THR A 80 0.66 7.75 -0.38
C THR A 80 1.62 7.82 0.80
N ASN A 81 2.68 7.02 0.76
CA ASN A 81 3.66 6.94 1.82
C ASN A 81 5.02 7.40 1.31
N ILE A 82 5.66 8.27 2.08
CA ILE A 82 7.03 8.72 1.84
C ILE A 82 7.91 8.17 2.96
N TYR A 83 8.96 7.48 2.55
CA TYR A 83 9.94 6.88 3.43
C TYR A 83 11.25 7.63 3.35
N ARG A 84 11.99 7.62 4.46
CA ARG A 84 13.41 7.94 4.50
C ARG A 84 14.17 6.76 5.06
N ASN A 85 15.50 6.83 4.99
CA ASN A 85 16.36 5.85 5.61
C ASN A 85 17.46 6.54 6.41
N LYS A 86 17.80 5.91 7.53
CA LYS A 86 18.99 6.22 8.31
C LYS A 86 20.08 5.25 7.93
N ILE A 87 21.30 5.77 7.81
CA ILE A 87 22.48 4.98 7.52
C ILE A 87 23.38 5.02 8.76
N SER A 88 23.83 3.87 9.23
CA SER A 88 24.69 3.76 10.41
C SER A 88 25.78 2.69 10.24
N HIS A 89 26.69 2.62 11.21
CA HIS A 89 27.77 1.62 11.25
C HIS A 89 28.59 1.59 9.95
N SER A 90 29.17 2.75 9.59
CA SER A 90 30.00 2.92 8.39
C SER A 90 29.30 2.46 7.10
N ASN A 91 28.05 2.90 6.90
CA ASN A 91 27.22 2.59 5.73
C ASN A 91 26.82 1.12 5.55
N LYS A 92 26.89 0.32 6.61
CA LYS A 92 26.51 -1.10 6.56
C LYS A 92 25.05 -1.35 6.93
N ILE A 93 24.49 -0.51 7.79
CA ILE A 93 23.11 -0.66 8.28
C ILE A 93 22.25 0.46 7.70
N HIS A 94 21.19 0.07 7.00
CA HIS A 94 20.16 0.98 6.51
C HIS A 94 18.84 0.66 7.21
N THR A 95 18.32 1.63 7.95
CA THR A 95 17.03 1.53 8.63
C THR A 95 16.03 2.40 7.90
N SER A 96 15.02 1.81 7.27
CA SER A 96 13.96 2.58 6.63
C SER A 96 12.80 2.86 7.60
N TYR A 97 12.25 4.06 7.52
CA TYR A 97 11.11 4.50 8.33
C TYR A 97 10.17 5.40 7.52
N LEU A 98 8.89 5.37 7.88
CA LEU A 98 7.85 6.20 7.27
C LEU A 98 7.95 7.63 7.82
N THR A 99 8.14 8.61 6.95
CA THR A 99 8.18 10.03 7.35
C THR A 99 6.86 10.73 7.12
N GLN A 100 6.06 10.26 6.17
CA GLN A 100 4.79 10.88 5.86
C GLN A 100 3.82 9.85 5.29
N SER A 101 2.59 9.82 5.82
CA SER A 101 1.43 9.19 5.20
C SER A 101 0.46 10.29 4.80
N GLN A 102 0.01 10.30 3.55
CA GLN A 102 -1.09 11.15 3.11
C GLN A 102 -2.24 10.25 2.66
N GLU A 103 -3.36 10.37 3.37
CA GLU A 103 -4.60 9.65 3.12
C GLU A 103 -5.65 10.61 2.59
N LYS A 104 -6.36 10.18 1.55
CA LYS A 104 -7.45 10.93 0.93
C LYS A 104 -8.69 10.05 0.87
N SER A 105 -9.84 10.62 1.20
CA SER A 105 -11.14 10.01 0.98
C SER A 105 -11.93 10.80 -0.06
N TYR A 106 -12.73 10.09 -0.83
CA TYR A 106 -13.49 10.67 -1.94
C TYR A 106 -14.97 10.33 -1.79
N ASP A 107 -15.82 11.26 -2.21
CA ASP A 107 -17.25 11.10 -2.18
C ASP A 107 -17.70 10.00 -3.15
N PHE A 108 -18.68 9.20 -2.70
CA PHE A 108 -19.16 8.07 -3.47
C PHE A 108 -19.98 8.46 -4.70
N ASN A 109 -20.63 9.63 -4.73
CA ASN A 109 -21.50 9.97 -5.86
C ASN A 109 -20.79 10.88 -6.86
N SER A 110 -20.07 11.87 -6.34
CA SER A 110 -19.43 12.91 -7.13
C SER A 110 -17.96 12.62 -7.44
N GLY A 111 -17.31 11.72 -6.71
CA GLY A 111 -15.86 11.48 -6.80
C GLY A 111 -15.01 12.65 -6.27
N ASN A 112 -15.63 13.67 -5.67
CA ASN A 112 -14.95 14.82 -5.12
C ASN A 112 -14.13 14.44 -3.89
N LEU A 113 -13.00 15.13 -3.70
CA LEU A 113 -12.18 14.95 -2.50
C LEU A 113 -12.95 15.41 -1.26
N LEU A 114 -13.12 14.53 -0.28
CA LEU A 114 -13.79 14.83 0.99
C LEU A 114 -12.79 15.24 2.06
N THR A 115 -11.76 14.42 2.29
CA THR A 115 -10.76 14.69 3.32
C THR A 115 -9.36 14.40 2.82
N THR A 116 -8.39 15.12 3.38
CA THR A 116 -6.98 14.80 3.30
C THR A 116 -6.41 14.79 4.72
N ILE A 117 -5.92 13.64 5.15
CA ILE A 117 -5.19 13.49 6.42
C ILE A 117 -3.72 13.33 6.05
N THR A 118 -2.87 14.18 6.62
CA THR A 118 -1.42 14.06 6.46
C THR A 118 -0.79 13.83 7.83
N THR A 119 -0.21 12.66 8.01
CA THR A 119 0.56 12.32 9.21
C THR A 119 2.04 12.47 8.87
N GLN A 120 2.76 13.32 9.61
CA GLN A 120 4.20 13.50 9.46
C GLN A 120 4.92 13.02 10.73
N GLN A 121 6.08 12.40 10.54
CA GLN A 121 6.94 11.93 11.60
C GLN A 121 8.28 12.66 11.50
N SER A 122 8.51 13.65 12.37
CA SER A 122 9.72 14.50 12.34
C SER A 122 10.79 14.06 13.36
N ASN A 123 10.38 13.47 14.48
CA ASN A 123 11.25 13.22 15.63
C ASN A 123 11.65 11.75 15.76
N ILE A 124 12.17 11.14 14.68
CA ILE A 124 12.57 9.73 14.71
C ILE A 124 13.97 9.60 15.31
N ASP A 125 14.06 8.87 16.43
CA ASP A 125 15.30 8.73 17.18
C ASP A 125 16.33 7.81 16.48
N ASN A 126 17.48 7.58 17.14
CA ASN A 126 18.54 6.71 16.62
C ASN A 126 18.15 5.22 16.52
N TYR A 127 17.08 4.82 17.20
CA TYR A 127 16.59 3.44 17.25
C TYR A 127 15.36 3.22 16.36
N GLY A 128 14.82 4.29 15.76
CA GLY A 128 13.65 4.23 14.89
C GLY A 128 12.32 4.44 15.63
N ASN A 129 12.36 4.85 16.90
CA ASN A 129 11.16 5.21 17.64
C ASN A 129 10.66 6.58 17.20
N ILE A 130 9.35 6.74 17.17
CA ILE A 130 8.71 8.03 16.94
C ILE A 130 8.70 8.78 18.28
N GLY A 131 9.46 9.88 18.35
CA GLY A 131 9.41 10.80 19.48
C GLY A 131 8.13 11.65 19.47
N THR A 132 7.64 11.99 20.67
CA THR A 132 6.57 12.96 20.90
C THR A 132 6.98 14.38 20.49
#